data_AF-A0A838EJS0-F1
#
_entry.id   AF-A0A838EJS0-F1
#
_cell.length_a   1.000
_cell.length_b   1.000
_cell.length_c   1.000
_cell.angle_alpha   90.00
_cell.angle_beta   90.00
_cell.angle_gamma   90.00
#
_symmetry.space_group_name_H-M   'P 1'
#
loop_
_entity.id
_entity.type
_entity.pdbx_description
1 polymer ?
#
loop_
_entity_poly.entity_id
_entity_poly.type
_entity_poly.pdbx_seq_one_letter_code
_entity_poly.pdbx_strand_id
1 'polypeptide(L)'
;MFKLAEDVDPKKHLVNGKKARDIAKTINFGLAYSMGAQGLANRVGVDLATAKCLMQTYFATYKAVAAYLARSGKEGITQGYAMSLSGRKRFFTSDKLKARRGEAERSAKTHPIQGTNADILKYALTLLYHQLPIGVHIVLMVHDEIVLECPDEWVEEATRVLKDAMVLACRGSSSVLSPYPCAMI
;
A
#
# COMPACT_ATOMS: atom_id res chain seq x y z
N MET A 1 -16.39 -9.49 -9.33
CA MET A 1 -16.18 -8.50 -8.26
C MET A 1 -17.25 -7.44 -8.42
N PHE A 2 -18.09 -7.19 -7.41
CA PHE A 2 -19.34 -6.40 -7.45
C PHE A 2 -19.59 -5.66 -8.78
N LYS A 3 -20.32 -6.31 -9.69
CA LYS A 3 -20.79 -5.63 -10.90
C LYS A 3 -21.91 -4.69 -10.46
N LEU A 4 -21.52 -3.48 -10.06
CA LEU A 4 -22.47 -2.39 -9.91
C LEU A 4 -22.91 -1.98 -11.32
N ALA A 5 -24.18 -1.63 -11.48
CA ALA A 5 -24.64 -1.01 -12.72
C ALA A 5 -23.94 0.35 -12.91
N GLU A 6 -23.76 0.78 -14.16
CA GLU A 6 -22.95 1.96 -14.50
C GLU A 6 -23.46 3.26 -13.87
N ASP A 7 -24.74 3.32 -13.51
CA ASP A 7 -25.44 4.44 -12.89
C ASP A 7 -25.34 4.48 -11.35
N VAL A 8 -24.75 3.46 -10.73
CA VAL A 8 -24.70 3.34 -9.26
C VAL A 8 -23.46 4.03 -8.70
N ASP A 9 -23.66 5.10 -7.91
CA ASP A 9 -22.58 5.74 -7.16
C ASP A 9 -22.09 4.83 -6.01
N PRO A 10 -20.87 4.28 -6.08
CA PRO A 10 -20.35 3.37 -5.06
C PRO A 10 -20.10 4.05 -3.70
N LYS A 11 -20.08 5.40 -3.63
CA LYS A 11 -19.96 6.16 -2.38
C LYS A 11 -21.28 6.23 -1.62
N LYS A 12 -22.41 6.09 -2.31
CA LYS A 12 -23.76 6.17 -1.74
C LYS A 12 -24.42 4.80 -1.64
N HIS A 13 -24.10 3.89 -2.56
CA HIS A 13 -24.65 2.54 -2.56
C HIS A 13 -24.21 1.74 -1.33
N LEU A 14 -25.18 1.13 -0.65
CA LEU A 14 -24.96 0.32 0.53
C LEU A 14 -25.12 -1.16 0.19
N VAL A 15 -24.18 -1.98 0.66
CA VAL A 15 -24.25 -3.44 0.67
C VAL A 15 -24.16 -3.88 2.12
N ASN A 16 -25.21 -4.53 2.64
CA ASN A 16 -25.33 -4.94 4.05
C ASN A 16 -25.05 -3.79 5.04
N GLY A 17 -25.57 -2.58 4.77
CA GLY A 17 -25.41 -1.41 5.63
C GLY A 17 -24.04 -0.72 5.58
N LYS A 18 -23.09 -1.22 4.77
CA LYS A 18 -21.79 -0.58 4.53
C LYS A 18 -21.71 -0.02 3.11
N LYS A 19 -21.00 1.09 2.92
CA LYS A 19 -20.77 1.65 1.58
C LYS A 19 -20.03 0.64 0.71
N ALA A 20 -20.51 0.45 -0.52
CA ALA A 20 -19.91 -0.46 -1.49
C ALA A 20 -18.44 -0.12 -1.75
N ARG A 21 -18.10 1.18 -1.79
CA ARG A 21 -16.72 1.67 -1.87
C ARG A 21 -15.84 1.17 -0.73
N ASP A 22 -16.32 1.14 0.50
CA ASP A 22 -15.52 0.75 1.67
C ASP A 22 -15.27 -0.76 1.68
N ILE A 23 -16.26 -1.54 1.24
CA ILE A 23 -16.11 -2.98 1.01
C ILE A 23 -15.07 -3.23 -0.10
N ALA A 24 -15.20 -2.57 -1.24
CA ALA A 24 -14.24 -2.70 -2.34
C ALA A 24 -12.82 -2.28 -1.92
N LYS A 25 -12.69 -1.17 -1.19
CA LYS A 25 -11.42 -0.72 -0.60
C LYS A 25 -10.81 -1.80 0.30
N THR A 26 -11.62 -2.37 1.18
CA THR A 26 -11.20 -3.45 2.09
C THR A 26 -10.71 -4.68 1.34
N ILE A 27 -11.41 -5.09 0.28
CA ILE A 27 -11.01 -6.23 -0.55
C ILE A 27 -9.70 -5.93 -1.28
N ASN A 28 -9.62 -4.80 -2.00
CA ASN A 28 -8.45 -4.42 -2.79
C ASN A 28 -7.18 -4.34 -1.93
N PHE A 29 -7.21 -3.53 -0.87
CA PHE A 29 -6.03 -3.37 -0.02
C PHE A 29 -5.78 -4.60 0.85
N GLY A 30 -6.83 -5.23 1.37
CA GLY A 30 -6.68 -6.45 2.18
C GLY A 30 -5.96 -7.55 1.41
N LEU A 31 -6.44 -7.86 0.19
CA LEU A 31 -5.87 -8.94 -0.62
C LEU A 31 -4.51 -8.57 -1.20
N ALA A 32 -4.29 -7.33 -1.63
CA ALA A 32 -2.97 -6.85 -2.06
C ALA A 32 -1.93 -6.95 -0.92
N TYR A 33 -2.34 -6.76 0.34
CA TYR A 33 -1.49 -6.92 1.52
C TYR A 33 -1.62 -8.30 2.21
N SER A 34 -1.94 -9.34 1.43
CA SER A 34 -1.92 -10.75 1.87
C SER A 34 -2.83 -11.07 3.06
N MET A 35 -4.00 -10.44 3.13
CA MET A 35 -5.07 -10.86 4.04
C MET A 35 -5.64 -12.22 3.61
N GLY A 36 -5.75 -13.15 4.55
CA GLY A 36 -6.40 -14.44 4.30
C GLY A 36 -7.93 -14.35 4.28
N ALA A 37 -8.60 -15.39 3.78
CA ALA A 37 -10.06 -15.44 3.66
C ALA A 37 -10.80 -15.17 4.99
N GLN A 38 -10.27 -15.64 6.13
CA GLN A 38 -10.87 -15.37 7.44
C GLN A 38 -10.82 -13.88 7.82
N GLY A 39 -9.68 -13.21 7.57
CA GLY A 39 -9.54 -11.78 7.82
C GLY A 39 -10.47 -10.97 6.91
N LEU A 40 -10.63 -11.42 5.66
CA LEU A 40 -11.54 -10.80 4.70
C LEU A 40 -13.00 -10.94 5.14
N ALA A 41 -13.41 -12.15 5.56
CA ALA A 41 -14.74 -12.44 6.09
C ALA A 41 -15.11 -11.48 7.22
N ASN A 42 -14.22 -11.34 8.21
CA ASN A 42 -14.45 -10.48 9.37
C ASN A 42 -14.57 -9.00 9.00
N ARG A 43 -13.73 -8.51 8.08
CA ARG A 43 -13.67 -7.07 7.77
C ARG A 43 -14.79 -6.63 6.83
N VAL A 44 -15.15 -7.48 5.88
CA VAL A 44 -16.30 -7.26 4.99
C VAL A 44 -17.61 -7.51 5.76
N GLY A 45 -17.66 -8.51 6.63
CA GLY A 45 -18.86 -8.93 7.35
C GLY A 45 -19.67 -9.96 6.56
N VAL A 46 -18.99 -10.98 6.02
CA VAL A 46 -19.58 -12.10 5.28
C VAL A 46 -19.08 -13.42 5.84
N ASP A 47 -19.76 -14.52 5.51
CA ASP A 47 -19.29 -15.85 5.88
C ASP A 47 -17.97 -16.24 5.18
N LEU A 48 -17.31 -17.26 5.70
CA LEU A 48 -16.01 -17.72 5.20
C LEU A 48 -16.08 -18.26 3.76
N ALA A 49 -17.18 -18.89 3.34
CA ALA A 49 -17.32 -19.43 2.00
C ALA A 49 -17.43 -18.29 0.97
N THR A 50 -18.24 -17.28 1.27
CA THR A 50 -18.36 -16.05 0.49
C THR A 50 -17.01 -15.33 0.40
N ALA A 51 -16.28 -15.19 1.51
CA ALA A 51 -14.96 -14.57 1.50
C ALA A 51 -13.94 -15.35 0.65
N LYS A 52 -13.95 -16.68 0.69
CA LYS A 52 -13.12 -17.53 -0.19
C LYS A 52 -13.44 -17.30 -1.67
N CYS A 53 -14.73 -17.27 -2.02
CA CYS A 53 -15.17 -17.00 -3.39
C CYS A 53 -14.75 -15.61 -3.88
N LEU A 54 -14.90 -14.57 -3.03
CA LEU A 54 -14.43 -13.21 -3.34
C LEU A 54 -12.92 -13.17 -3.58
N MET A 55 -12.15 -13.83 -2.72
CA MET A 55 -10.69 -13.91 -2.84
C MET A 55 -10.26 -14.62 -4.13
N GLN A 56 -10.89 -15.76 -4.45
CA GLN A 56 -10.63 -16.49 -5.70
C GLN A 56 -10.97 -15.64 -6.93
N THR A 57 -12.13 -14.99 -6.92
CA THR A 57 -12.57 -14.09 -7.99
C THR A 57 -11.59 -12.94 -8.19
N TYR A 58 -11.11 -12.33 -7.10
CA TYR A 58 -10.12 -11.26 -7.13
C TYR A 58 -8.83 -11.71 -7.81
N PHE A 59 -8.22 -12.81 -7.36
CA PHE A 59 -6.95 -13.29 -7.93
C PHE A 59 -7.10 -13.88 -9.34
N ALA A 60 -8.27 -14.41 -9.69
CA ALA A 60 -8.57 -14.81 -11.07
C ALA A 60 -8.69 -13.61 -12.01
N THR A 61 -9.20 -12.47 -11.51
CA THR A 61 -9.29 -11.21 -12.25
C THR A 61 -7.91 -10.55 -12.37
N TYR A 62 -7.19 -10.44 -11.25
CA TYR A 62 -5.88 -9.77 -11.15
C TYR A 62 -4.73 -10.78 -11.08
N LYS A 63 -4.57 -11.57 -12.15
CA LYS A 63 -3.57 -12.66 -12.22
C LYS A 63 -2.13 -12.19 -11.96
N ALA A 64 -1.78 -10.99 -12.43
CA ALA A 64 -0.46 -10.42 -12.22
C ALA A 64 -0.16 -10.15 -10.72
N VAL A 65 -1.16 -9.70 -9.96
CA VAL A 65 -1.04 -9.50 -8.51
C VAL A 65 -0.83 -10.85 -7.81
N ALA A 66 -1.61 -11.87 -8.18
CA ALA A 66 -1.46 -13.22 -7.64
C ALA A 66 -0.06 -13.78 -7.91
N ALA A 67 0.42 -13.66 -9.15
CA ALA A 67 1.74 -14.12 -9.55
C ALA A 67 2.87 -13.39 -8.81
N TYR A 68 2.75 -12.05 -8.67
CA TYR A 68 3.71 -11.25 -7.92
C TYR A 68 3.79 -11.69 -6.45
N LEU A 69 2.66 -11.79 -5.75
CA LEU A 69 2.64 -12.19 -4.34
C LEU A 69 3.15 -13.62 -4.14
N ALA A 70 2.81 -14.55 -5.04
CA ALA A 70 3.32 -15.92 -4.98
C ALA A 70 4.85 -15.95 -5.13
N ARG A 71 5.39 -15.20 -6.11
CA ARG A 71 6.81 -15.09 -6.36
C ARG A 71 7.55 -14.44 -5.19
N SER A 72 7.11 -13.27 -4.73
CA SER A 72 7.75 -12.54 -3.62
C SER A 72 7.76 -13.33 -2.32
N GLY A 73 6.68 -14.07 -2.03
CA GLY A 73 6.63 -14.97 -0.88
C GLY A 73 7.67 -16.09 -0.99
N LYS A 74 7.75 -16.76 -2.15
CA LYS A 74 8.72 -17.85 -2.38
C LYS A 74 10.16 -17.35 -2.31
N GLU A 75 10.47 -16.28 -3.04
CA GLU A 75 11.81 -15.67 -3.07
C GLU A 75 12.26 -15.25 -1.68
N GLY A 76 11.39 -14.57 -0.91
CA GLY A 76 11.77 -14.08 0.41
C GLY A 76 12.06 -15.19 1.41
N ILE A 77 11.35 -16.32 1.33
CA ILE A 77 11.63 -17.50 2.17
C ILE A 77 12.91 -18.20 1.73
N THR A 78 13.11 -18.40 0.43
CA THR A 78 14.31 -19.05 -0.11
C THR A 78 15.58 -18.24 0.17
N GLN A 79 15.52 -16.91 0.06
CA GLN A 79 16.66 -16.02 0.28
C GLN A 79 16.87 -15.64 1.76
N GLY A 80 15.86 -15.85 2.61
CA GLY A 80 15.90 -15.47 4.03
C GLY A 80 15.69 -13.96 4.28
N TYR A 81 15.29 -13.19 3.26
CA TYR A 81 14.91 -11.79 3.42
C TYR A 81 13.99 -11.32 2.31
N ALA A 82 13.22 -10.27 2.57
CA ALA A 82 12.50 -9.50 1.53
C ALA A 82 13.11 -8.11 1.37
N MET A 83 12.94 -7.51 0.20
CA MET A 83 13.59 -6.25 -0.15
C MET A 83 12.55 -5.27 -0.70
N SER A 84 12.59 -4.01 -0.24
CA SER A 84 11.85 -2.94 -0.92
C SER A 84 12.53 -2.57 -2.23
N LEU A 85 11.87 -1.79 -3.07
CA LEU A 85 12.45 -1.31 -4.31
C LEU A 85 13.77 -0.58 -4.06
N SER A 86 13.86 0.29 -3.04
CA SER A 86 15.09 1.02 -2.69
C SER A 86 16.25 0.16 -2.17
N GLY A 87 16.09 -1.16 -2.12
CA GLY A 87 17.12 -2.09 -1.65
C GLY A 87 17.10 -2.38 -0.14
N ARG A 88 16.15 -1.81 0.62
CA ARG A 88 16.08 -2.04 2.07
C ARG A 88 15.56 -3.46 2.38
N LYS A 89 16.41 -4.25 3.03
CA LYS A 89 16.14 -5.65 3.37
C LYS A 89 15.44 -5.81 4.72
N ARG A 90 14.57 -6.81 4.82
CA ARG A 90 13.98 -7.33 6.04
C ARG A 90 14.29 -8.82 6.14
N PHE A 91 15.11 -9.19 7.10
CA PHE A 91 15.57 -10.57 7.27
C PHE A 91 14.58 -11.43 8.07
N PHE A 92 14.52 -12.71 7.71
CA PHE A 92 13.74 -13.75 8.37
C PHE A 92 14.76 -14.79 8.89
N THR A 93 15.11 -14.72 10.19
CA THR A 93 16.12 -15.63 10.76
C THR A 93 15.63 -17.09 10.76
N SER A 94 16.55 -18.06 10.67
CA SER A 94 16.26 -19.50 10.54
C SER A 94 15.35 -20.06 11.64
N ASP A 95 15.55 -19.62 12.89
CA ASP A 95 14.77 -20.10 14.04
C ASP A 95 13.34 -19.53 14.02
N LYS A 96 13.19 -18.29 13.54
CA LYS A 96 11.89 -17.64 13.33
C LYS A 96 11.16 -18.24 12.13
N LEU A 97 11.87 -18.69 11.10
CA LEU A 97 11.27 -19.34 9.92
C LEU A 97 10.61 -20.68 10.28
N LYS A 98 11.19 -21.47 11.19
CA LYS A 98 10.60 -22.76 11.59
C LYS A 98 9.36 -22.59 12.48
N ALA A 99 9.39 -21.66 13.44
CA ALA A 99 8.27 -21.43 14.35
C ALA A 99 7.16 -20.53 13.77
N ARG A 100 7.48 -19.67 12.80
CA ARG A 100 6.58 -18.61 12.29
C ARG A 100 6.63 -18.45 10.78
N ARG A 101 6.70 -19.57 10.05
CA ARG A 101 6.76 -19.59 8.59
C ARG A 101 5.66 -18.75 7.93
N GLY A 102 4.42 -18.83 8.43
CA GLY A 102 3.30 -18.06 7.89
C GLY A 102 3.47 -16.54 8.04
N GLU A 103 4.05 -16.07 9.16
CA GLU A 103 4.37 -14.65 9.35
C GLU A 103 5.50 -14.20 8.43
N ALA A 104 6.53 -15.03 8.25
CA ALA A 104 7.63 -14.77 7.34
C ALA A 104 7.15 -14.72 5.88
N GLU A 105 6.29 -15.65 5.45
CA GLU A 105 5.70 -15.66 4.12
C GLU A 105 4.83 -14.43 3.87
N ARG A 106 4.02 -14.03 4.87
CA ARG A 106 3.23 -12.80 4.79
C ARG A 106 4.13 -11.57 4.68
N SER A 107 5.16 -11.50 5.52
CA SER A 107 6.11 -10.39 5.51
C SER A 107 6.90 -10.33 4.20
N ALA A 108 7.26 -11.48 3.63
CA ALA A 108 7.93 -11.58 2.33
C ALA A 108 7.07 -11.05 1.19
N LYS A 109 5.76 -11.26 1.26
CA LYS A 109 4.79 -10.72 0.31
C LYS A 109 4.58 -9.21 0.48
N THR A 110 4.46 -8.72 1.70
CA THR A 110 4.03 -7.34 1.98
C THR A 110 5.18 -6.35 2.07
N HIS A 111 6.36 -6.75 2.54
CA HIS A 111 7.51 -5.87 2.73
C HIS A 111 7.97 -5.17 1.44
N PRO A 112 8.01 -5.83 0.27
CA PRO A 112 8.36 -5.14 -0.97
C PRO A 112 7.43 -3.94 -1.27
N ILE A 113 6.13 -4.07 -1.02
CA ILE A 113 5.16 -3.00 -1.28
C ILE A 113 5.20 -1.94 -0.17
N GLN A 114 5.03 -2.35 1.09
CA GLN A 114 4.94 -1.43 2.23
C GLN A 114 6.27 -0.74 2.49
N GLY A 115 7.38 -1.47 2.36
CA GLY A 115 8.72 -0.91 2.47
C GLY A 115 8.92 0.17 1.43
N THR A 116 8.62 -0.12 0.17
CA THR A 116 8.73 0.87 -0.92
C THR A 116 7.90 2.13 -0.65
N ASN A 117 6.66 1.99 -0.18
CA ASN A 117 5.84 3.15 0.18
C ASN A 117 6.51 3.99 1.28
N ALA A 118 7.04 3.33 2.31
CA ALA A 118 7.77 4.02 3.38
C ALA A 118 9.10 4.64 2.88
N ASP A 119 9.73 4.08 1.87
CA ASP A 119 10.94 4.62 1.25
C ASP A 119 10.65 5.92 0.50
N ILE A 120 9.62 5.91 -0.36
CA ILE A 120 9.16 7.09 -1.11
C ILE A 120 8.83 8.22 -0.14
N LEU A 121 8.06 7.93 0.91
CA LEU A 121 7.63 8.94 1.87
C LEU A 121 8.80 9.53 2.66
N LYS A 122 9.75 8.68 3.10
CA LYS A 122 10.98 9.17 3.76
C LYS A 122 11.82 10.03 2.84
N TYR A 123 11.87 9.71 1.54
CA TYR A 123 12.56 10.55 0.59
C TYR A 123 11.85 11.90 0.41
N ALA A 124 10.51 11.92 0.33
CA ALA A 124 9.74 13.17 0.32
C ALA A 124 10.04 14.04 1.55
N LEU A 125 10.20 13.45 2.74
CA LEU A 125 10.58 14.17 3.95
C LEU A 125 11.95 14.84 3.84
N THR A 126 12.93 14.18 3.22
CA THR A 126 14.25 14.80 3.00
C THR A 126 14.16 16.01 2.06
N LEU A 127 13.32 15.94 1.03
CA LEU A 127 13.09 17.07 0.12
C LEU A 127 12.42 18.24 0.85
N LEU A 128 11.39 17.95 1.64
CA LEU A 128 10.68 18.97 2.44
C LEU A 128 11.60 19.66 3.44
N TYR A 129 12.47 18.93 4.12
CA TYR A 129 13.43 19.50 5.08
C TYR A 129 14.29 20.63 4.46
N HIS A 130 14.58 20.55 3.15
CA HIS A 130 15.37 21.55 2.45
C HIS A 130 14.55 22.64 1.77
N GLN A 131 13.24 22.43 1.55
CA GLN A 131 12.41 23.27 0.70
C GLN A 131 11.31 24.03 1.47
N LEU A 132 11.00 23.62 2.71
CA LEU A 132 9.96 24.29 3.47
C LEU A 132 10.38 25.72 3.86
N PRO A 133 9.47 26.71 3.71
CA PRO A 133 9.71 28.06 4.19
C PRO A 133 9.94 28.12 5.71
N ILE A 134 10.63 29.17 6.16
CA ILE A 134 10.78 29.44 7.59
C ILE A 134 9.39 29.65 8.21
N GLY A 135 9.12 28.97 9.32
CA GLY A 135 7.81 29.01 10.00
C GLY A 135 6.80 27.96 9.51
N VAL A 136 7.18 27.11 8.55
CA VAL A 136 6.41 25.92 8.17
C VAL A 136 7.05 24.68 8.78
N HIS A 137 6.26 23.88 9.47
CA HIS A 137 6.76 22.73 10.23
C HIS A 137 6.00 21.45 9.89
N ILE A 138 6.75 20.34 9.80
CA ILE A 138 6.15 19.01 9.71
C ILE A 138 5.73 18.59 11.12
N VAL A 139 4.45 18.32 11.32
CA VAL A 139 3.87 17.97 12.63
C VAL A 139 3.79 16.46 12.79
N LEU A 140 3.23 15.76 11.80
CA LEU A 140 2.94 14.34 11.90
C LEU A 140 2.98 13.64 10.54
N MET A 141 3.28 12.35 10.59
CA MET A 141 3.19 11.41 9.47
C MET A 141 2.17 10.32 9.79
N VAL A 142 1.13 10.19 8.96
CA VAL A 142 0.10 9.16 9.11
C VAL A 142 0.04 8.33 7.84
N HIS A 143 0.72 7.18 7.84
CA HIS A 143 0.83 6.29 6.69
C HIS A 143 1.37 6.98 5.43
N ASP A 144 0.51 7.41 4.52
CA ASP A 144 0.80 8.11 3.26
C ASP A 144 0.52 9.62 3.32
N GLU A 145 0.20 10.14 4.50
CA GLU A 145 -0.11 11.55 4.75
C GLU A 145 1.02 12.26 5.52
N ILE A 146 1.29 13.51 5.13
CA ILE A 146 2.20 14.44 5.81
C ILE A 146 1.38 15.63 6.29
N VAL A 147 1.41 15.90 7.58
CA VAL A 147 0.70 17.03 8.19
C VAL A 147 1.70 18.15 8.44
N LEU A 148 1.41 19.33 7.88
CA LEU A 148 2.17 20.55 8.11
C LEU A 148 1.36 21.52 8.97
N GLU A 149 2.05 22.32 9.79
CA GLU A 149 1.51 23.57 10.34
C GLU A 149 2.28 24.76 9.75
N CYS A 150 1.57 25.84 9.51
CA CYS A 150 2.11 27.08 8.97
C CYS A 150 1.16 28.25 9.24
N PRO A 151 1.65 29.50 9.23
CA PRO A 151 0.81 30.69 9.14
C PRO A 151 -0.06 30.68 7.87
N ASP A 152 -1.22 31.34 7.93
CA ASP A 152 -2.22 31.33 6.86
C ASP A 152 -1.65 31.83 5.51
N GLU A 153 -0.75 32.82 5.54
CA GLU A 153 -0.11 33.36 4.35
C GLU A 153 0.79 32.35 3.61
N TRP A 154 1.20 31.27 4.27
CA TRP A 154 2.07 30.23 3.70
C TRP A 154 1.31 29.01 3.17
N VAL A 155 -0.01 28.91 3.38
CA VAL A 155 -0.79 27.71 3.05
C VAL A 155 -0.64 27.29 1.58
N GLU A 156 -0.72 28.23 0.65
CA GLU A 156 -0.62 27.95 -0.78
C GLU A 156 0.77 27.42 -1.16
N GLU A 157 1.82 28.08 -0.68
CA GLU A 157 3.20 27.74 -0.97
C GLU A 157 3.60 26.42 -0.28
N ALA A 158 3.24 26.22 0.99
CA ALA A 158 3.47 24.99 1.73
C ALA A 158 2.78 23.79 1.06
N THR A 159 1.55 23.97 0.56
CA THR A 159 0.82 22.94 -0.19
C THR A 159 1.53 22.59 -1.49
N ARG A 160 2.00 23.60 -2.23
CA ARG A 160 2.75 23.42 -3.47
C ARG A 160 4.05 22.65 -3.23
N VAL A 161 4.86 23.08 -2.28
CA VAL A 161 6.13 22.44 -1.91
C VAL A 161 5.90 21.00 -1.45
N LEU A 162 4.89 20.75 -0.61
CA LEU A 162 4.54 19.40 -0.17
C LEU A 162 4.20 18.48 -1.35
N LYS A 163 3.32 18.94 -2.25
CA LYS A 163 2.93 18.18 -3.43
C LYS A 163 4.13 17.88 -4.32
N ASP A 164 4.94 18.89 -4.61
CA ASP A 164 6.10 18.76 -5.50
C ASP A 164 7.13 17.77 -4.91
N ALA A 165 7.39 17.84 -3.61
CA ALA A 165 8.28 16.91 -2.90
C ALA A 165 7.76 15.47 -2.96
N MET A 166 6.46 15.23 -2.71
CA MET A 166 5.87 13.89 -2.76
C MET A 166 5.89 13.30 -4.18
N VAL A 167 5.57 14.11 -5.20
CA VAL A 167 5.61 13.68 -6.62
C VAL A 167 7.04 13.40 -7.06
N LEU A 168 7.99 14.28 -6.71
CA LEU A 168 9.39 14.09 -7.03
C LEU A 168 9.94 12.83 -6.36
N ALA A 169 9.58 12.57 -5.10
CA ALA A 169 10.03 11.38 -4.40
C ALA A 169 9.55 10.09 -5.08
N CYS A 170 8.30 10.07 -5.58
CA CYS A 170 7.76 8.94 -6.33
C CYS A 170 8.49 8.76 -7.68
N ARG A 171 8.74 9.85 -8.42
CA ARG A 171 9.43 9.81 -9.74
C ARG A 171 10.91 9.45 -9.63
N GLY A 172 11.63 10.03 -8.68
CA GLY A 172 13.03 9.71 -8.41
C GLY A 172 13.21 8.28 -7.90
N SER A 173 12.22 7.76 -7.18
CA SER A 173 12.15 6.33 -6.87
C SER A 173 11.83 5.50 -8.12
N SER A 174 11.08 6.02 -9.10
CA SER A 174 10.72 5.26 -10.31
C SER A 174 11.85 5.14 -11.33
N SER A 175 12.65 6.19 -11.54
CA SER A 175 13.80 6.17 -12.47
C SER A 175 14.96 5.31 -11.97
N VAL A 176 15.08 5.13 -10.66
CA VAL A 176 16.06 4.22 -10.04
C VAL A 176 15.50 2.80 -9.87
N LEU A 177 14.16 2.62 -9.83
CA LEU A 177 13.56 1.39 -9.27
C LEU A 177 12.42 0.70 -10.05
N SER A 178 12.10 1.06 -11.30
CA SER A 178 11.12 0.30 -12.13
C SER A 178 11.38 0.40 -13.64
N PRO A 179 11.34 -0.71 -14.40
CA PRO A 179 11.35 -0.68 -15.87
C PRO A 179 10.02 -0.22 -16.49
N TYR A 180 8.98 0.01 -15.67
CA TYR A 180 7.69 0.49 -16.14
C TYR A 180 7.55 1.99 -15.89
N PRO A 181 7.33 2.80 -16.93
CA PRO A 181 7.18 4.25 -16.78
C PRO A 181 5.96 4.55 -15.91
N CYS A 182 6.18 5.37 -14.88
CA CYS A 182 5.13 6.05 -14.14
C CYS A 182 4.52 7.11 -15.06
N ALA A 183 3.69 6.67 -16.01
CA ALA A 183 2.90 7.55 -16.85
C ALA A 183 1.57 7.83 -16.15
N MET A 184 1.31 9.12 -15.93
CA MET A 184 0.00 9.71 -15.61
C MET A 184 -0.56 9.41 -14.20
N ILE A 185 -0.15 10.24 -13.24
CA ILE A 185 -1.03 10.74 -12.17
C ILE A 185 -1.19 12.25 -12.41
#